data_AF-A0A538FT43-F1
#
_entry.id   AF-A0A538FT43-F1
#
_cell.length_a   1.000
_cell.length_b   1.000
_cell.length_c   1.000
_cell.angle_alpha   90.00
_cell.angle_beta   90.00
_cell.angle_gamma   90.00
#
_symmetry.space_group_name_H-M   'P 1'
#
loop_
_entity.id
_entity.type
_entity.pdbx_description
1 polymer ?
#
loop_
_entity_poly.entity_id
_entity_poly.type
_entity_poly.pdbx_seq_one_letter_code
_entity_poly.pdbx_strand_id
1 'polypeptide(L)'
;WELVGDLTVHGTTKPVTLQVDFDGGGPSAFGDVRIGFSAATEVNREDFGLTWNVALESGGILVGKTARIELAVQAIAAKPAVV
;
A
#
# COMPACT_ATOMS: atom_id res chain seq x y z
N TRP A 1 2.39 -13.40 2.51
CA TRP A 1 2.25 -13.02 3.94
C TRP A 1 1.07 -12.09 4.08
N GLU A 2 0.37 -12.10 5.22
CA GLU A 2 -0.68 -11.12 5.49
C GLU A 2 -0.21 -10.11 6.53
N LEU A 3 -0.32 -8.83 6.21
CA LEU A 3 0.04 -7.73 7.10
C LEU A 3 -1.19 -6.87 7.36
N VAL A 4 -1.73 -6.95 8.57
CA VAL A 4 -2.82 -6.08 9.03
C VAL A 4 -2.22 -4.78 9.55
N GLY A 5 -2.78 -3.65 9.13
CA GLY A 5 -2.38 -2.33 9.61
C GLY A 5 -3.46 -1.28 9.41
N ASP A 6 -3.25 -0.11 10.00
CA ASP A 6 -4.18 1.01 9.89
C ASP A 6 -3.80 1.91 8.73
N LEU A 7 -4.72 2.07 7.77
CA LEU A 7 -4.62 3.02 6.68
C LEU A 7 -5.39 4.29 7.04
N THR A 8 -4.72 5.43 6.99
CA THR A 8 -5.35 6.75 7.15
C THR A 8 -5.43 7.45 5.80
N VAL A 9 -6.64 7.81 5.36
CA VAL A 9 -6.87 8.62 4.16
C VAL A 9 -7.81 9.75 4.52
N HIS A 10 -7.38 10.99 4.25
CA HIS A 10 -8.18 12.19 4.48
C HIS A 10 -8.79 12.28 5.90
N GLY A 11 -7.99 11.92 6.92
CA GLY A 11 -8.40 11.94 8.32
C GLY A 11 -9.25 10.75 8.78
N THR A 12 -9.68 9.87 7.87
CA THR A 12 -10.38 8.63 8.23
C THR A 12 -9.39 7.48 8.33
N THR A 13 -9.39 6.77 9.46
CA THR A 13 -8.53 5.60 9.70
C THR A 13 -9.37 4.32 9.61
N LYS A 14 -8.88 3.32 8.88
CA LYS A 14 -9.50 2.00 8.77
C LYS A 14 -8.42 0.90 8.78
N PRO A 15 -8.70 -0.26 9.39
CA PRO A 15 -7.82 -1.42 9.25
C PRO A 15 -7.88 -1.96 7.83
N VAL A 16 -6.73 -2.32 7.27
CA VAL A 16 -6.57 -2.97 5.96
C VAL A 16 -5.60 -4.13 6.07
N THR A 17 -5.73 -5.11 5.19
CA THR A 17 -4.81 -6.26 5.11
C THR A 17 -4.05 -6.20 3.79
N LEU A 18 -2.73 -6.01 3.88
CA LEU A 18 -1.82 -6.12 2.75
C LEU A 18 -1.43 -7.58 2.54
N GLN A 19 -1.57 -8.06 1.32
CA GLN A 19 -0.92 -9.30 0.87
C GLN A 19 0.51 -8.94 0.48
N VAL A 20 1.49 -9.45 1.22
CA VAL A 20 2.91 -9.10 1.11
C VAL A 20 3.71 -10.30 0.63
N ASP A 21 4.50 -10.10 -0.41
CA ASP A 21 5.48 -11.05 -0.90
C ASP A 21 6.90 -10.56 -0.59
N PHE A 22 7.75 -11.51 -0.19
CA PHE A 22 9.16 -11.26 0.06
C PHE A 22 9.93 -11.51 -1.22
N ASP A 23 10.49 -10.44 -1.79
CA ASP A 23 11.15 -10.49 -3.10
C ASP A 23 12.65 -10.85 -2.96
N GLY A 24 13.15 -10.98 -1.74
CA GLY A 24 14.54 -11.36 -1.44
C GLY A 24 15.30 -10.31 -0.64
N GLY A 25 16.47 -10.69 -0.15
CA GLY A 25 17.37 -9.79 0.57
C GLY A 25 18.80 -10.31 0.61
N GLY A 26 19.76 -9.38 0.64
CA GLY A 26 21.19 -9.71 0.63
C GLY A 26 22.11 -8.51 0.39
N PRO A 27 23.43 -8.75 0.32
CA PRO A 27 24.40 -7.73 -0.03
C PRO A 27 24.12 -7.17 -1.43
N SER A 28 24.24 -5.86 -1.59
CA SER A 28 24.13 -5.18 -2.88
C SER A 28 25.49 -4.81 -3.46
N ALA A 29 25.51 -4.42 -4.74
CA ALA A 29 26.71 -3.91 -5.41
C ALA A 29 27.25 -2.60 -4.80
N PHE A 30 26.50 -1.96 -3.90
CA PHE A 30 26.86 -0.69 -3.26
C PHE A 30 27.45 -0.86 -1.84
N GLY A 31 27.73 -2.10 -1.43
CA GLY A 31 28.34 -2.39 -0.12
C GLY A 31 27.38 -2.28 1.06
N ASP A 32 26.08 -2.20 0.80
CA ASP A 32 25.01 -2.25 1.81
C ASP A 32 24.24 -3.58 1.74
N VAL A 33 23.41 -3.84 2.75
CA VAL A 33 22.46 -4.97 2.74
C VAL A 33 21.08 -4.42 2.41
N ARG A 34 20.42 -5.02 1.42
CA ARG A 34 19.10 -4.59 0.95
C ARG A 34 18.08 -5.69 1.10
N ILE A 35 16.82 -5.28 1.23
CA ILE A 35 15.67 -6.16 1.30
C ILE A 35 14.55 -5.62 0.40
N GLY A 36 13.84 -6.52 -0.26
CA GLY A 36 12.74 -6.21 -1.19
C GLY A 36 11.43 -6.86 -0.78
N PHE A 37 10.34 -6.13 -0.96
CA PHE A 37 8.98 -6.62 -0.78
C PHE A 37 8.06 -6.04 -1.83
N SER A 38 7.08 -6.83 -2.24
CA SER A 38 5.92 -6.37 -2.98
C SER A 38 4.68 -6.56 -2.13
N ALA A 39 3.72 -5.66 -2.23
CA ALA A 39 2.47 -5.81 -1.50
C ALA A 39 1.27 -5.21 -2.24
N ALA A 40 0.09 -5.78 -2.01
CA ALA A 40 -1.15 -5.28 -2.59
C ALA A 40 -2.34 -5.37 -1.63
N THR A 41 -3.28 -4.44 -1.79
CA THR A 41 -4.62 -4.50 -1.17
C THR A 41 -5.63 -3.78 -2.05
N GLU A 42 -6.91 -4.08 -1.87
CA GLU A 42 -8.01 -3.34 -2.46
C GLU A 42 -8.86 -2.75 -1.34
N VAL A 43 -9.27 -1.49 -1.51
CA VAL A 43 -10.09 -0.76 -0.53
C VAL A 43 -11.28 -0.09 -1.21
N ASN A 44 -12.39 0.09 -0.50
CA ASN A 44 -13.48 0.93 -0.98
C ASN A 44 -13.21 2.39 -0.59
N ARG A 45 -13.08 3.27 -1.57
CA ARG A 45 -12.80 4.70 -1.33
C ARG A 45 -13.90 5.41 -0.53
N GLU A 46 -15.14 4.93 -0.62
CA GLU A 46 -16.27 5.51 0.11
C GLU A 46 -16.13 5.30 1.62
N ASP A 47 -15.44 4.24 2.07
CA ASP A 47 -15.17 3.97 3.49
C ASP A 47 -14.25 5.00 4.13
N PHE A 48 -13.52 5.75 3.30
CA PHE A 48 -12.63 6.85 3.70
C PHE A 48 -13.28 8.22 3.49
N GLY A 49 -14.57 8.28 3.16
CA GLY A 49 -15.31 9.53 2.93
C GLY A 49 -15.11 10.12 1.53
N LEU A 50 -14.43 9.40 0.62
CA LEU A 50 -14.27 9.83 -0.78
C LEU A 50 -15.51 9.42 -1.56
N THR A 51 -16.59 10.19 -1.48
CA THR A 51 -17.91 9.84 -2.06
C THR A 51 -18.26 10.56 -3.35
N TRP A 52 -17.42 11.50 -3.82
CA TRP A 52 -17.69 12.21 -5.08
C TRP A 52 -17.84 11.24 -6.25
N ASN A 53 -18.85 11.50 -7.08
CA ASN A 53 -19.09 10.75 -8.31
C ASN A 53 -20.01 11.53 -9.26
N VAL A 54 -20.06 11.08 -10.51
CA VAL A 54 -21.00 11.56 -11.52
C VAL A 54 -21.76 10.36 -12.08
N ALA A 55 -23.08 10.47 -12.19
CA ALA A 55 -23.89 9.46 -12.87
C ALA A 55 -23.74 9.62 -14.39
N LEU A 56 -23.55 8.51 -15.10
CA LEU A 56 -23.40 8.52 -16.56
C LEU A 56 -24.77 8.40 -17.23
N GLU A 57 -24.94 9.04 -18.39
CA GLU A 57 -26.17 8.95 -19.21
C GLU A 57 -26.50 7.51 -19.64
N SER A 58 -25.47 6.69 -19.83
CA SER A 58 -25.57 5.27 -20.15
C SER A 58 -25.94 4.37 -18.96
N GLY A 59 -26.16 4.95 -17.78
CA GLY A 59 -26.26 4.23 -16.52
C GLY A 59 -24.91 3.94 -15.88
N GLY A 60 -24.91 3.78 -14.55
CA GLY A 60 -23.70 3.56 -13.74
C GLY A 60 -23.06 4.85 -13.20
N ILE A 61 -21.83 4.74 -12.73
CA ILE A 61 -21.07 5.82 -12.08
C ILE A 61 -19.72 6.02 -12.78
N LEU A 62 -19.23 7.27 -12.84
CA LEU A 62 -17.98 7.63 -13.50
C LEU A 62 -16.75 7.02 -12.80
N VAL A 63 -16.75 7.02 -11.47
CA VAL A 63 -15.60 6.58 -10.68
C VAL A 63 -15.96 5.32 -9.89
N GLY A 64 -15.22 4.24 -10.13
CA GLY A 64 -15.34 2.98 -9.39
C GLY A 64 -15.14 3.16 -7.89
N LYS A 65 -15.70 2.24 -7.10
CA LYS A 65 -15.59 2.25 -5.63
C LYS A 65 -14.27 1.66 -5.15
N THR A 66 -13.78 0.64 -5.84
CA THR A 66 -12.54 -0.06 -5.50
C THR A 66 -11.33 0.76 -5.92
N ALA A 67 -10.44 1.01 -4.98
CA ALA A 67 -9.10 1.51 -5.21
C ALA A 67 -8.11 0.38 -4.90
N ARG A 68 -7.30 0.01 -5.89
CA ARG A 68 -6.21 -0.95 -5.71
C ARG A 68 -4.93 -0.20 -5.34
N ILE A 69 -4.28 -0.65 -4.27
CA ILE A 69 -3.02 -0.11 -3.77
C ILE A 69 -1.95 -1.17 -4.00
N GLU A 70 -0.87 -0.78 -4.66
CA GLU A 70 0.28 -1.63 -4.92
C GLU A 70 1.55 -0.95 -4.40
N LEU A 71 2.37 -1.72 -3.71
CA LEU A 71 3.62 -1.27 -3.11
C LEU A 71 4.77 -2.11 -3.69
N ALA A 72 5.79 -1.42 -4.18
CA ALA A 72 7.08 -1.99 -4.50
C ALA A 72 8.11 -1.34 -3.58
N VAL A 73 8.65 -2.13 -2.64
CA VAL A 73 9.44 -1.63 -1.53
C VAL A 73 10.86 -2.16 -1.62
N GLN A 74 11.83 -1.27 -1.44
CA GLN A 74 13.22 -1.62 -1.19
C GLN A 74 13.72 -0.83 0.01
N ALA A 75 14.39 -1.51 0.94
CA ALA A 75 15.00 -0.90 2.10
C ALA A 75 16.47 -1.32 2.26
N ILE A 76 17.28 -0.45 2.86
CA ILE A 76 18.67 -0.70 3.23
C ILE A 76 18.73 -0.91 4.75
N ALA A 77 19.52 -1.89 5.20
CA ALA A 77 19.75 -2.11 6.62
C ALA A 77 20.31 -0.85 7.30
N ALA A 78 19.69 -0.43 8.40
CA ALA A 78 20.15 0.73 9.16
C ALA A 78 21.57 0.47 9.69
N LYS A 79 22.46 1.46 9.58
CA LYS A 79 23.75 1.42 10.27
C LYS A 79 23.47 1.43 11.78
N PRO A 80 24.14 0.58 12.59
CA PRO A 80 23.99 0.64 14.04
C PRO A 80 24.30 2.07 14.51
N ALA A 81 23.42 2.66 15.32
CA ALA A 81 23.72 3.93 15.97
C ALA A 81 24.91 3.70 16.91
N VAL A 82 25.99 4.45 16.71
CA VAL A 82 27.08 4.50 17.69
C VAL A 82 26.57 5.36 18.84
N VAL A 83 26.38 4.73 20.00
CA VAL A 83 26.09 5.42 21.27
C VAL A 83 27.39 5.96 21.85
#